data_AF-A0A4R4RSL1-F1
#
_entry.id   AF-A0A4R4RSL1-F1
#
_cell.length_a   1.000
_cell.length_b   1.000
_cell.length_c   1.000
_cell.angle_alpha   90.00
_cell.angle_beta   90.00
_cell.angle_gamma   90.00
#
_symmetry.space_group_name_H-M   'P 1'
#
loop_
_entity.id
_entity.type
_entity.pdbx_description
1 polymer ?
#
loop_
_entity_poly.entity_id
_entity_poly.type
_entity_poly.pdbx_seq_one_letter_code
_entity_poly.pdbx_strand_id
1 'polypeptide(L)'
;MTTDTSPRIALPGGEMLTWSDRPARRLPAGGPLAALAARVVPVGARVLLAGPHDPELVDRLAHAEVTCLLRGWPDGAALAEDRPVRVVVGGPGGLPADETFDVVIAAAGLDAVESVEGTPVGWDELLRRFAAVLAPGGSLLLRVDNPVGLTRMVDAAPWYVGRDDADWTIGGALDAGRPANLDQVRDRLTGVGLRAGGCFAAYPDPAAPTVLVDTGALAARPTSAVLDAMLHGACARDRSDGPVLQDPARLAVDALHAGLGAALAPGWLVLAHRAGDSPIPAVPTPGDETGPGALPVLWAQTGPPGIGVVEVTAAANGWRWRVPGPVAAASEAPFATRAAAWRDPAVLTGPVPEGRLLRTVLLDACLRRDLAAVRRLLRGYADWLDAHADDAGRLTGATALASLDNVVLTDAGTPLVFAVLDPSWRASDPWPVDVTLARGLWGFAAALATGGYAHPWPSTLDVAGLTVVLAGTAGRDLDRATVTAAVDAEVAVTAALRGLDGADRVALADELRAVEPTAPPPGLDSHQQLREAWLRQKDELTRLAALLRWTEELLTSRERALRRADATINLLSGSLSYRVGRLAITPARLAKRGARAAKRRAKDVLAPRHGEEEQR
;
A
#
# COMPACT_ATOMS: atom_id res chain seq x y z
N MET A 1 24.61 43.97 -9.90
CA MET A 1 25.19 42.68 -10.30
C MET A 1 24.62 42.32 -11.65
N THR A 2 25.43 42.34 -12.69
CA THR A 2 25.03 41.88 -14.04
C THR A 2 25.13 40.36 -14.04
N THR A 3 23.99 39.68 -13.98
CA THR A 3 23.88 38.24 -14.15
C THR A 3 24.28 37.90 -15.58
N ASP A 4 25.48 37.34 -15.72
CA ASP A 4 25.96 36.73 -16.96
C ASP A 4 25.02 35.55 -17.27
N THR A 5 24.04 35.79 -18.13
CA THR A 5 22.99 34.84 -18.46
C THR A 5 23.58 33.86 -19.46
N SER A 6 23.67 32.59 -19.06
CA SER A 6 24.01 31.50 -19.98
C SER A 6 23.12 31.59 -21.23
N PRO A 7 23.64 31.42 -22.45
CA PRO A 7 22.88 31.59 -23.70
C PRO A 7 21.67 30.63 -23.84
N ARG A 8 21.50 29.70 -22.88
CA ARG A 8 20.42 28.72 -22.81
C ARG A 8 19.24 29.14 -21.92
N ILE A 9 19.40 30.18 -21.10
CA ILE A 9 18.36 30.66 -20.19
C ILE A 9 17.83 32.02 -20.65
N ALA A 10 16.53 32.11 -20.91
CA ALA A 10 15.84 33.36 -21.21
C ALA A 10 15.08 33.87 -19.97
N LEU A 11 15.21 35.17 -19.70
CA LEU A 11 14.52 35.88 -18.60
C LEU A 11 13.60 36.96 -19.18
N PRO A 12 12.40 36.59 -19.67
CA PRO A 12 11.48 37.54 -20.28
C PRO A 12 10.71 38.43 -19.28
N GLY A 13 10.86 38.19 -17.97
CA GLY A 13 10.21 38.94 -16.90
C GLY A 13 9.21 38.10 -16.08
N GLY A 14 9.08 38.44 -14.79
CA GLY A 14 8.25 37.72 -13.83
C GLY A 14 8.94 36.50 -13.24
N GLU A 15 10.27 36.46 -13.23
CA GLU A 15 11.06 35.40 -12.61
C GLU A 15 11.05 35.48 -11.07
N MET A 16 10.94 34.33 -10.43
CA MET A 16 11.05 34.15 -8.98
C MET A 16 12.51 33.84 -8.63
N LEU A 17 13.26 34.86 -8.22
CA LEU A 17 14.73 34.78 -8.12
C LEU A 17 15.25 33.88 -6.99
N THR A 18 14.49 33.73 -5.91
CA THR A 18 14.95 33.06 -4.67
C THR A 18 14.18 31.80 -4.30
N TRP A 19 13.14 31.44 -5.05
CA TRP A 19 12.23 30.34 -4.71
C TRP A 19 12.39 29.15 -5.65
N SER A 20 12.21 27.96 -5.10
CA SER A 20 12.27 26.70 -5.83
C SER A 20 10.93 25.98 -5.71
N ASP A 21 10.35 25.59 -6.84
CA ASP A 21 9.13 24.80 -6.90
C ASP A 21 9.41 23.31 -7.08
N ARG A 22 10.65 22.87 -6.79
CA ARG A 22 11.03 21.47 -6.97
C ARG A 22 10.15 20.56 -6.11
N PRO A 23 9.59 19.48 -6.70
CA PRO A 23 8.77 18.56 -5.94
C PRO A 23 9.61 17.94 -4.81
N ALA A 24 9.04 17.96 -3.60
CA ALA A 24 9.65 17.35 -2.42
C ALA A 24 9.85 15.83 -2.62
N ARG A 25 8.89 15.19 -3.29
CA ARG A 25 8.93 13.77 -3.62
C ARG A 25 9.32 13.54 -5.08
N ARG A 26 10.34 12.71 -5.29
CA ARG A 26 10.81 12.27 -6.61
C ARG A 26 10.61 10.78 -6.76
N LEU A 27 10.07 10.38 -7.90
CA LEU A 27 9.85 8.97 -8.21
C LEU A 27 10.97 8.48 -9.13
N PRO A 28 11.54 7.28 -8.88
CA PRO A 28 12.53 6.69 -9.77
C PRO A 28 12.08 6.64 -11.24
N ALA A 29 12.99 7.04 -12.12
CA ALA A 29 12.79 7.22 -13.56
C ALA A 29 11.58 8.11 -13.95
N GLY A 30 11.22 9.08 -13.10
CA GLY A 30 10.06 9.99 -13.24
C GLY A 30 8.67 9.33 -13.14
N GLY A 31 8.62 8.05 -12.78
CA GLY A 31 7.39 7.29 -12.55
C GLY A 31 6.39 7.21 -13.72
N PRO A 32 5.11 6.88 -13.43
CA PRO A 32 4.02 6.79 -14.40
C PRO A 32 3.83 8.04 -15.27
N LEU A 33 4.02 9.24 -14.70
CA LEU A 33 3.89 10.49 -15.46
C LEU A 33 4.92 10.55 -16.58
N ALA A 34 6.19 10.23 -16.30
CA ALA A 34 7.22 10.22 -17.33
C ALA A 34 7.02 9.11 -18.37
N ALA A 35 6.48 7.96 -17.98
CA ALA A 35 6.11 6.90 -18.93
C ALA A 35 4.99 7.35 -19.88
N LEU A 36 3.96 8.05 -19.36
CA LEU A 36 2.88 8.62 -20.18
C LEU A 36 3.43 9.71 -21.12
N ALA A 37 4.22 10.64 -20.61
CA ALA A 37 4.82 11.72 -21.39
C ALA A 37 5.66 11.19 -22.57
N ALA A 38 6.54 10.21 -22.30
CA ALA A 38 7.35 9.57 -23.35
C ALA A 38 6.50 8.83 -24.39
N ARG A 39 5.31 8.32 -24.03
CA ARG A 39 4.39 7.66 -24.95
C ARG A 39 3.65 8.64 -25.86
N VAL A 40 3.31 9.83 -25.35
CA VAL A 40 2.52 10.82 -26.09
C VAL A 40 3.37 11.75 -26.95
N VAL A 41 4.67 11.91 -26.65
CA VAL A 41 5.59 12.78 -27.38
C VAL A 41 6.24 12.03 -28.56
N PRO A 42 5.99 12.44 -29.81
CA PRO A 42 6.66 11.86 -30.98
C PRO A 42 8.16 12.17 -31.00
N VAL A 43 8.93 11.34 -31.70
CA VAL A 43 10.37 11.58 -31.96
C VAL A 43 10.53 12.84 -32.81
N GLY A 44 11.42 13.73 -32.39
CA GLY A 44 11.72 15.01 -33.05
C GLY A 44 10.65 16.10 -32.85
N ALA A 45 9.63 15.86 -32.03
CA ALA A 45 8.60 16.86 -31.75
C ALA A 45 9.16 18.05 -30.96
N ARG A 46 8.60 19.23 -31.18
CA ARG A 46 8.87 20.43 -30.36
C ARG A 46 7.99 20.42 -29.12
N VAL A 47 8.60 20.33 -27.96
CA VAL A 47 7.90 20.15 -26.68
C VAL A 47 8.09 21.37 -25.79
N LEU A 48 6.99 21.94 -25.30
CA LEU A 48 6.99 22.87 -24.18
C LEU A 48 6.70 22.11 -22.89
N LEU A 49 7.69 21.98 -22.01
CA LEU A 49 7.53 21.43 -20.67
C LEU A 49 7.30 22.58 -19.69
N ALA A 50 6.05 22.77 -19.27
CA ALA A 50 5.62 23.88 -18.43
C ALA A 50 5.47 23.48 -16.96
N GLY A 51 6.12 24.25 -16.08
CA GLY A 51 6.14 24.08 -14.64
C GLY A 51 7.31 23.22 -14.15
N PRO A 52 7.51 23.12 -12.83
CA PRO A 52 8.55 22.29 -12.23
C PRO A 52 8.25 20.80 -12.43
N HIS A 53 9.22 20.06 -12.95
CA HIS A 53 9.14 18.60 -13.10
C HIS A 53 10.39 17.94 -12.55
N ASP A 54 10.28 16.63 -12.30
CA ASP A 54 11.45 15.81 -12.04
C ASP A 54 12.41 15.88 -13.25
N PRO A 55 13.72 16.18 -13.06
CA PRO A 55 14.67 16.20 -14.16
C PRO A 55 14.75 14.90 -14.97
N GLU A 56 14.41 13.74 -14.37
CA GLU A 56 14.35 12.46 -15.09
C GLU A 56 13.23 12.43 -16.16
N LEU A 57 12.19 13.27 -16.03
CA LEU A 57 11.21 13.46 -17.09
C LEU A 57 11.85 14.09 -18.33
N VAL A 58 12.75 15.05 -18.15
CA VAL A 58 13.48 15.68 -19.26
C VAL A 58 14.37 14.65 -19.96
N ASP A 59 15.03 13.78 -19.19
CA ASP A 59 15.87 12.70 -19.74
C ASP A 59 15.05 11.71 -20.57
N ARG A 60 13.82 11.40 -20.14
CA ARG A 60 12.87 10.55 -20.88
C ARG A 60 12.37 11.17 -22.18
N LEU A 61 12.49 12.48 -22.33
CA LEU A 61 12.09 13.25 -23.51
C LEU A 61 13.27 13.63 -24.41
N ALA A 62 14.45 13.03 -24.19
CA ALA A 62 15.65 13.31 -24.98
C ALA A 62 15.50 13.00 -26.49
N HIS A 63 14.45 12.28 -26.90
CA HIS A 63 14.09 12.05 -28.31
C HIS A 63 13.36 13.24 -28.96
N ALA A 64 13.11 14.33 -28.22
CA ALA A 64 12.35 15.50 -28.66
C ALA A 64 13.11 16.81 -28.36
N GLU A 65 12.70 17.91 -29.00
CA GLU A 65 13.25 19.24 -28.76
C GLU A 65 12.52 19.91 -27.59
N VAL A 66 13.11 19.83 -26.39
CA VAL A 66 12.46 20.30 -25.16
C VAL A 66 12.83 21.74 -24.82
N THR A 67 11.80 22.58 -24.66
CA THR A 67 11.86 23.90 -24.04
C THR A 67 11.15 23.85 -22.69
N CYS A 68 11.85 24.20 -21.62
CA CYS A 68 11.30 24.21 -20.27
C CYS A 68 10.86 25.62 -19.87
N LEU A 69 9.63 25.77 -19.38
CA LEU A 69 9.11 27.00 -18.81
C LEU A 69 8.96 26.83 -17.30
N LEU A 70 9.72 27.59 -16.52
CA LEU A 70 9.74 27.54 -15.05
C LEU A 70 9.54 28.95 -14.52
N ARG A 71 8.94 29.13 -13.33
CA ARG A 71 8.87 30.45 -12.70
C ARG A 71 10.08 30.74 -11.81
N GLY A 72 10.66 29.71 -11.17
CA GLY A 72 11.84 29.82 -10.30
C GLY A 72 13.19 29.83 -11.03
N TRP A 73 14.03 30.83 -10.74
CA TRP A 73 15.41 30.91 -11.27
C TRP A 73 16.33 29.78 -10.76
N PRO A 74 16.34 29.42 -9.45
CA PRO A 74 17.18 28.33 -8.96
C PRO A 74 16.95 27.01 -9.70
N ASP A 75 15.69 26.72 -10.03
CA ASP A 75 15.31 25.50 -10.74
C ASP A 75 15.78 25.52 -12.20
N GLY A 76 15.58 26.65 -12.88
CA GLY A 76 16.01 26.83 -14.27
C GLY A 76 17.53 26.82 -14.44
N ALA A 77 18.26 27.45 -13.52
CA ALA A 77 19.73 27.43 -13.51
C ALA A 77 20.27 26.01 -13.36
N ALA A 78 19.78 25.27 -12.37
CA ALA A 78 20.22 23.90 -12.14
C ALA A 78 19.82 22.94 -13.29
N LEU A 79 18.66 23.16 -13.94
CA LEU A 79 18.27 22.35 -15.09
C LEU A 79 19.17 22.61 -16.31
N ALA A 80 19.50 23.88 -16.58
CA ALA A 80 20.33 24.28 -17.72
C ALA A 80 21.82 23.93 -17.54
N GLU A 81 22.30 23.81 -16.30
CA GLU A 81 23.65 23.37 -15.96
C GLU A 81 23.84 21.88 -16.30
N ASP A 82 22.90 21.04 -15.88
CA ASP A 82 22.99 19.59 -16.02
C ASP A 82 22.64 19.08 -17.43
N ARG A 83 21.81 19.82 -18.18
CA ARG A 83 21.20 19.33 -19.42
C ARG A 83 21.25 20.35 -20.56
N PRO A 84 21.39 19.89 -21.82
CA PRO A 84 21.41 20.76 -23.00
C PRO A 84 19.98 21.14 -23.44
N VAL A 85 19.18 21.73 -22.54
CA VAL A 85 17.80 22.18 -22.82
C VAL A 85 17.69 23.69 -22.83
N ARG A 86 16.74 24.23 -23.60
CA ARG A 86 16.37 25.65 -23.55
C ARG A 86 15.47 25.87 -22.34
N VAL A 87 15.81 26.85 -21.51
CA VAL A 87 15.04 27.19 -20.32
C VAL A 87 14.54 28.62 -20.42
N VAL A 88 13.25 28.81 -20.16
CA VAL A 88 12.61 30.12 -20.02
C VAL A 88 12.21 30.23 -18.55
N VAL A 89 12.75 31.22 -17.85
CA VAL A 89 12.41 31.48 -16.45
C VAL A 89 11.54 32.74 -16.35
N GLY A 90 10.29 32.57 -15.97
CA GLY A 90 9.31 33.63 -15.83
C GLY A 90 7.87 33.13 -16.02
N GLY A 91 6.94 34.06 -16.19
CA GLY A 91 5.55 33.72 -16.50
C GLY A 91 5.34 33.35 -17.98
N PRO A 92 4.19 32.74 -18.33
CA PRO A 92 3.88 32.34 -19.71
C PRO A 92 3.68 33.53 -20.66
N GLY A 93 3.58 34.76 -20.15
CA GLY A 93 3.64 35.97 -20.96
C GLY A 93 4.99 36.22 -21.63
N GLY A 94 6.04 35.51 -21.19
CA GLY A 94 7.37 35.59 -21.76
C GLY A 94 7.66 34.63 -22.92
N LEU A 95 6.71 33.79 -23.31
CA LEU A 95 6.86 32.93 -24.49
C LEU A 95 6.80 33.77 -25.78
N PRO A 96 7.66 33.53 -26.78
CA PRO A 96 7.60 34.25 -28.05
C PRO A 96 6.28 33.99 -28.77
N ALA A 97 5.65 35.04 -29.30
CA ALA A 97 4.33 34.96 -29.92
C ALA A 97 4.30 34.18 -31.25
N ASP A 98 5.45 34.03 -31.89
CA ASP A 98 5.65 33.31 -33.16
C ASP A 98 6.06 31.84 -32.95
N GLU A 99 6.31 31.43 -31.71
CA GLU A 99 6.75 30.08 -31.40
C GLU A 99 5.56 29.12 -31.22
N THR A 100 5.60 27.98 -31.92
CA THR A 100 4.60 26.92 -31.82
C THR A 100 5.22 25.59 -31.40
N PHE A 101 4.46 24.79 -30.68
CA PHE A 101 4.88 23.49 -30.13
C PHE A 101 3.93 22.38 -30.56
N ASP A 102 4.48 21.21 -30.90
CA ASP A 102 3.69 20.04 -31.26
C ASP A 102 3.04 19.42 -30.00
N VAL A 103 3.74 19.50 -28.87
CA VAL A 103 3.24 19.01 -27.57
C VAL A 103 3.53 20.02 -26.47
N VAL A 104 2.51 20.33 -25.67
CA VAL A 104 2.66 21.09 -24.40
C VAL A 104 2.39 20.14 -23.23
N ILE A 105 3.32 20.06 -22.28
CA ILE A 105 3.19 19.27 -21.06
C ILE A 105 3.12 20.23 -19.88
N ALA A 106 1.91 20.45 -19.35
CA ALA A 106 1.63 21.21 -18.14
C ALA A 106 1.24 20.25 -17.01
N ALA A 107 2.07 19.22 -16.78
CA ALA A 107 1.80 18.17 -15.80
C ALA A 107 2.10 18.59 -14.34
N ALA A 108 2.61 19.81 -14.12
CA ALA A 108 2.73 20.43 -12.79
C ALA A 108 1.47 21.25 -12.42
N GLY A 109 0.49 21.31 -13.34
CA GLY A 109 -0.67 22.19 -13.23
C GLY A 109 -0.38 23.61 -13.72
N LEU A 110 -1.44 24.38 -13.99
CA LEU A 110 -1.30 25.77 -14.47
C LEU A 110 -0.82 26.73 -13.37
N ASP A 111 -1.17 26.45 -12.12
CA ASP A 111 -0.80 27.28 -10.96
C ASP A 111 0.71 27.36 -10.75
N ALA A 112 1.41 26.23 -10.96
CA ALA A 112 2.86 26.17 -10.83
C ALA A 112 3.60 26.89 -11.97
N VAL A 113 2.89 27.37 -13.00
CA VAL A 113 3.45 28.15 -14.10
C VAL A 113 3.15 29.64 -13.96
N GLU A 114 2.09 30.00 -13.24
CA GLU A 114 1.78 31.39 -12.97
C GLU A 114 2.80 31.96 -11.97
N SER A 115 3.46 33.04 -12.36
CA SER A 115 4.38 33.76 -11.48
C SER A 115 3.64 34.80 -10.66
N VAL A 116 4.00 34.89 -9.37
CA VAL A 116 3.49 35.91 -8.44
C VAL A 116 4.11 37.29 -8.63
N GLU A 117 5.27 37.37 -9.28
CA GLU A 117 5.94 38.65 -9.56
C GLU A 117 5.29 39.36 -10.77
N GLY A 118 4.45 38.66 -11.54
CA GLY A 118 3.69 39.20 -12.67
C GLY A 118 2.25 39.60 -12.32
N THR A 119 1.54 40.21 -13.28
CA THR A 119 0.08 40.40 -13.14
C THR A 119 -0.63 39.04 -13.25
N PRO A 120 -1.43 38.63 -12.24
CA PRO A 120 -2.21 37.41 -12.32
C PRO A 120 -3.18 37.47 -13.50
N VAL A 121 -3.14 36.43 -14.32
CA VAL A 121 -3.96 36.26 -15.52
C VAL A 121 -5.09 35.26 -15.28
N GLY A 122 -4.89 34.33 -14.34
CA GLY A 122 -5.87 33.32 -13.98
C GLY A 122 -5.92 32.11 -14.91
N TRP A 123 -6.56 31.06 -14.43
CA TRP A 123 -6.52 29.72 -15.01
C TRP A 123 -6.99 29.67 -16.49
N ASP A 124 -8.11 30.31 -16.83
CA ASP A 124 -8.66 30.26 -18.19
C ASP A 124 -7.77 31.00 -19.21
N GLU A 125 -7.11 32.09 -18.79
CA GLU A 125 -6.17 32.82 -19.63
C GLU A 125 -4.89 32.03 -19.86
N LEU A 126 -4.36 31.37 -18.82
CA LEU A 126 -3.22 30.45 -18.93
C LEU A 126 -3.53 29.31 -19.89
N LEU A 127 -4.70 28.69 -19.75
CA LEU A 127 -5.13 27.63 -20.66
C LEU A 127 -5.19 28.11 -22.11
N ARG A 128 -5.77 29.30 -22.35
CA ARG A 128 -5.85 29.87 -23.70
C ARG A 128 -4.48 30.16 -24.29
N ARG A 129 -3.53 30.62 -23.49
CA ARG A 129 -2.14 30.84 -23.94
C ARG A 129 -1.48 29.54 -24.37
N PHE A 130 -1.63 28.47 -23.59
CA PHE A 130 -1.12 27.16 -23.99
C PHE A 130 -1.83 26.60 -25.23
N ALA A 131 -3.15 26.81 -25.36
CA ALA A 131 -3.87 26.45 -26.58
C ALA A 131 -3.39 27.25 -27.81
N ALA A 132 -3.00 28.51 -27.63
CA ALA A 132 -2.54 29.37 -28.72
C ALA A 132 -1.16 28.97 -29.27
N VAL A 133 -0.24 28.55 -28.39
CA VAL A 133 1.12 28.11 -28.79
C VAL A 133 1.16 26.66 -29.31
N LEU A 134 0.06 25.90 -29.22
CA LEU A 134 0.00 24.57 -29.82
C LEU A 134 -0.07 24.65 -31.34
N ALA A 135 0.76 23.88 -32.04
CA ALA A 135 0.62 23.68 -33.48
C ALA A 135 -0.76 23.08 -33.83
N PRO A 136 -1.28 23.29 -35.05
CA PRO A 136 -2.48 22.58 -35.52
C PRO A 136 -2.32 21.07 -35.39
N GLY A 137 -3.28 20.39 -34.75
CA GLY A 137 -3.17 18.95 -34.43
C GLY A 137 -2.26 18.60 -33.26
N GLY A 138 -1.62 19.59 -32.61
CA GLY A 138 -0.78 19.40 -31.43
C GLY A 138 -1.56 18.91 -30.20
N SER A 139 -0.83 18.43 -29.20
CA SER A 139 -1.40 17.83 -27.99
C SER A 139 -1.00 18.56 -26.70
N LEU A 140 -1.96 18.70 -25.78
CA LEU A 140 -1.77 19.21 -24.43
C LEU A 140 -1.91 18.07 -23.42
N LEU A 141 -0.90 17.85 -22.59
CA LEU A 141 -0.99 17.03 -21.38
C LEU A 141 -1.09 17.95 -20.17
N LEU A 142 -2.27 18.03 -19.55
CA LEU A 142 -2.58 18.97 -18.47
C LEU A 142 -2.89 18.23 -17.17
N ARG A 143 -2.20 18.57 -16.08
CA ARG A 143 -2.62 18.19 -14.72
C ARG A 143 -3.64 19.18 -14.19
N VAL A 144 -4.68 18.65 -13.57
CA VAL A 144 -5.65 19.42 -12.79
C VAL A 144 -5.82 18.76 -11.43
N ASP A 145 -5.54 19.51 -10.37
CA ASP A 145 -5.75 19.03 -9.00
C ASP A 145 -7.23 18.98 -8.67
N ASN A 146 -7.67 17.93 -7.98
CA ASN A 146 -9.07 17.80 -7.60
C ASN A 146 -9.30 18.49 -6.25
N PRO A 147 -10.09 19.58 -6.19
CA PRO A 147 -10.30 20.30 -4.95
C PRO A 147 -11.12 19.51 -3.90
N VAL A 148 -11.77 18.43 -4.31
CA VAL A 148 -12.48 17.46 -3.45
C VAL A 148 -11.85 16.06 -3.52
N GLY A 149 -10.61 15.98 -3.99
CA GLY A 149 -9.87 14.72 -4.10
C GLY A 149 -9.58 14.10 -2.74
N LEU A 150 -9.43 12.77 -2.74
CA LEU A 150 -9.24 11.96 -1.54
C LEU A 150 -8.16 12.49 -0.60
N THR A 151 -7.02 12.92 -1.13
CA THR A 151 -5.91 13.50 -0.35
C THR A 151 -6.39 14.65 0.53
N ARG A 152 -7.13 15.62 -0.02
CA ARG A 152 -7.68 16.74 0.76
C ARG A 152 -8.68 16.32 1.83
N MET A 153 -9.36 15.17 1.66
CA MET A 153 -10.32 14.63 2.63
C MET A 153 -9.66 13.91 3.80
N VAL A 154 -8.42 13.45 3.61
CA VAL A 154 -7.67 12.70 4.63
C VAL A 154 -6.54 13.51 5.24
N ASP A 155 -6.09 14.61 4.65
CA ASP A 155 -4.98 15.38 5.20
C ASP A 155 -5.40 16.05 6.52
N ALA A 156 -4.56 15.92 7.56
CA ALA A 156 -4.82 16.57 8.85
C ALA A 156 -4.54 18.08 8.79
N ALA A 157 -3.60 18.50 7.92
CA ALA A 157 -3.32 19.90 7.65
C ALA A 157 -4.32 20.46 6.63
N PRO A 158 -5.02 21.56 6.94
CA PRO A 158 -5.90 22.19 5.97
C PRO A 158 -5.11 22.70 4.75
N TRP A 159 -5.60 22.45 3.54
CA TRP A 159 -4.93 22.84 2.29
C TRP A 159 -4.59 24.33 2.15
N TYR A 160 -5.28 25.22 2.88
CA TYR A 160 -5.06 26.68 2.84
C TYR A 160 -4.00 27.17 3.82
N VAL A 161 -3.37 26.29 4.61
CA VAL A 161 -2.29 26.68 5.54
C VAL A 161 -0.88 26.42 5.00
N GLY A 162 -0.76 25.82 3.80
CA GLY A 162 0.52 25.60 3.12
C GLY A 162 1.34 26.88 3.02
N ARG A 163 2.65 26.77 3.26
CA ARG A 163 3.61 27.89 3.22
C ARG A 163 4.91 27.50 2.55
N ASP A 164 4.92 26.40 1.81
CA ASP A 164 6.11 25.95 1.12
C ASP A 164 6.40 26.86 -0.08
N ASP A 165 7.63 26.83 -0.58
CA ASP A 165 8.06 27.65 -1.71
C ASP A 165 7.21 27.43 -2.98
N ALA A 166 6.49 26.31 -3.08
CA ALA A 166 5.58 26.02 -4.18
C ALA A 166 4.13 26.51 -3.96
N ASP A 167 3.74 26.83 -2.71
CA ASP A 167 2.35 27.07 -2.26
C ASP A 167 1.89 28.53 -2.43
N TRP A 168 2.32 29.19 -3.51
CA TRP A 168 1.94 30.58 -3.78
C TRP A 168 0.48 30.78 -4.17
N THR A 169 -0.19 29.69 -4.57
CA THR A 169 -1.54 29.74 -5.11
C THR A 169 -2.47 28.88 -4.29
N ILE A 170 -3.37 29.52 -3.54
CA ILE A 170 -4.36 28.86 -2.69
C ILE A 170 -5.57 28.47 -3.56
N GLY A 171 -5.50 27.29 -4.20
CA GLY A 171 -6.56 26.75 -5.07
C GLY A 171 -7.61 25.92 -4.32
N GLY A 172 -8.91 26.21 -4.54
CA GLY A 172 -9.99 25.43 -3.93
C GLY A 172 -11.33 25.55 -4.66
N ALA A 173 -12.31 24.72 -4.27
CA ALA A 173 -13.62 24.63 -4.93
C ALA A 173 -14.46 25.92 -4.86
N LEU A 174 -14.07 26.88 -4.02
CA LEU A 174 -14.73 28.19 -3.92
C LEU A 174 -14.27 29.18 -5.00
N ASP A 175 -13.12 28.94 -5.63
CA ASP A 175 -12.62 29.76 -6.73
C ASP A 175 -13.32 29.33 -8.03
N ALA A 176 -14.34 30.10 -8.42
CA ALA A 176 -15.06 29.88 -9.68
C ALA A 176 -14.14 30.01 -10.92
N GLY A 177 -13.01 30.69 -10.78
CA GLY A 177 -11.97 30.79 -11.80
C GLY A 177 -11.26 29.46 -12.07
N ARG A 178 -11.49 28.40 -11.29
CA ARG A 178 -10.87 27.07 -11.43
C ARG A 178 -11.90 25.98 -11.66
N PRO A 179 -11.55 24.92 -12.43
CA PRO A 179 -12.45 23.79 -12.58
C PRO A 179 -12.57 23.02 -11.26
N ALA A 180 -13.81 22.83 -10.79
CA ALA A 180 -14.11 22.10 -9.56
C ALA A 180 -14.26 20.58 -9.78
N ASN A 181 -14.45 20.15 -11.01
CA ASN A 181 -14.62 18.74 -11.38
C ASN A 181 -14.18 18.49 -12.84
N LEU A 182 -14.10 17.22 -13.22
CA LEU A 182 -13.62 16.80 -14.54
C LEU A 182 -14.48 17.29 -15.71
N ASP A 183 -15.80 17.45 -15.53
CA ASP A 183 -16.67 17.95 -16.59
C ASP A 183 -16.39 19.44 -16.86
N GLN A 184 -16.18 20.23 -15.81
CA GLN A 184 -15.73 21.62 -15.97
C GLN A 184 -14.36 21.72 -16.65
N VAL A 185 -13.44 20.78 -16.40
CA VAL A 185 -12.16 20.71 -17.14
C VAL A 185 -12.42 20.49 -18.63
N ARG A 186 -13.28 19.53 -18.99
CA ARG A 186 -13.64 19.22 -20.38
C ARG A 186 -14.32 20.40 -21.08
N ASP A 187 -15.23 21.08 -20.39
CA ASP A 187 -15.93 22.25 -20.91
C ASP A 187 -14.96 23.39 -21.20
N ARG A 188 -14.02 23.66 -20.29
CA ARG A 188 -12.99 24.71 -20.49
C ARG A 188 -12.00 24.38 -21.60
N LEU A 189 -11.57 23.12 -21.70
CA LEU A 189 -10.76 22.64 -22.83
C LEU A 189 -11.49 22.85 -24.16
N THR A 190 -12.78 22.49 -24.21
CA THR A 190 -13.62 22.69 -25.39
C THR A 190 -13.76 24.18 -25.72
N GLY A 191 -13.92 25.04 -24.71
CA GLY A 191 -14.01 26.49 -24.85
C GLY A 191 -12.78 27.15 -25.47
N VAL A 192 -11.59 26.54 -25.34
CA VAL A 192 -10.36 27.00 -26.01
C VAL A 192 -10.04 26.23 -27.31
N GLY A 193 -10.99 25.43 -27.81
CA GLY A 193 -10.84 24.67 -29.06
C GLY A 193 -10.01 23.39 -28.94
N LEU A 194 -9.84 22.85 -27.74
CA LEU A 194 -9.17 21.58 -27.49
C LEU A 194 -10.20 20.47 -27.21
N ARG A 195 -10.01 19.29 -27.82
CA ARG A 195 -10.82 18.10 -27.56
C ARG A 195 -10.06 17.15 -26.65
N ALA A 196 -10.65 16.79 -25.50
CA ALA A 196 -10.08 15.76 -24.63
C ALA A 196 -10.05 14.40 -25.36
N GLY A 197 -8.86 13.80 -25.46
CA GLY A 197 -8.61 12.49 -26.07
C GLY A 197 -8.40 11.37 -25.06
N GLY A 198 -7.89 11.68 -23.87
CA GLY A 198 -7.74 10.72 -22.77
C GLY A 198 -7.72 11.42 -21.42
N CYS A 199 -8.15 10.73 -20.36
CA CYS A 199 -8.13 11.27 -19.01
C CYS A 199 -7.80 10.21 -17.98
N PHE A 200 -6.77 10.48 -17.19
CA PHE A 200 -6.24 9.57 -16.18
C PHE A 200 -6.42 10.13 -14.78
N ALA A 201 -6.99 9.33 -13.88
CA ALA A 201 -6.99 9.58 -12.45
C ALA A 201 -5.60 9.30 -11.87
N ALA A 202 -5.08 10.26 -11.10
CA ALA A 202 -3.73 10.22 -10.53
C ALA A 202 -3.78 9.92 -9.03
N TYR A 203 -3.09 8.85 -8.60
CA TYR A 203 -3.03 8.39 -7.20
C TYR A 203 -1.60 8.13 -6.71
N PRO A 204 -1.31 8.32 -5.42
CA PRO A 204 -2.15 8.98 -4.40
C PRO A 204 -2.04 10.52 -4.42
N ASP A 205 -1.09 11.04 -5.20
CA ASP A 205 -0.76 12.45 -5.29
C ASP A 205 -0.64 12.83 -6.77
N PRO A 206 -1.31 13.89 -7.25
CA PRO A 206 -1.23 14.30 -8.64
C PRO A 206 0.16 14.85 -9.03
N ALA A 207 1.00 15.31 -8.08
CA ALA A 207 2.37 15.77 -8.35
C ALA A 207 3.37 14.62 -8.54
N ALA A 208 3.19 13.52 -7.80
CA ALA A 208 4.03 12.33 -7.87
C ALA A 208 3.18 11.04 -7.91
N PRO A 209 2.39 10.83 -8.98
CA PRO A 209 1.47 9.69 -9.03
C PRO A 209 2.25 8.39 -9.20
N THR A 210 2.01 7.43 -8.31
CA THR A 210 2.52 6.06 -8.46
C THR A 210 1.57 5.17 -9.26
N VAL A 211 0.32 5.61 -9.44
CA VAL A 211 -0.69 4.97 -10.27
C VAL A 211 -1.43 6.02 -11.11
N LEU A 212 -1.53 5.76 -12.42
CA LEU A 212 -2.40 6.48 -13.36
C LEU A 212 -3.42 5.50 -13.94
N VAL A 213 -4.71 5.78 -13.81
CA VAL A 213 -5.79 4.91 -14.32
C VAL A 213 -6.68 5.68 -15.27
N ASP A 214 -7.02 5.12 -16.43
CA ASP A 214 -8.03 5.70 -17.30
C ASP A 214 -9.36 5.88 -16.55
N THR A 215 -9.91 7.09 -16.58
CA THR A 215 -11.12 7.45 -15.82
C THR A 215 -12.36 6.68 -16.26
N GLY A 216 -12.45 6.32 -17.54
CA GLY A 216 -13.53 5.49 -18.09
C GLY A 216 -13.44 4.05 -17.59
N ALA A 217 -12.26 3.45 -17.67
CA ALA A 217 -11.96 2.11 -17.15
C ALA A 217 -12.23 2.02 -15.63
N LEU A 218 -11.83 3.06 -14.89
CA LEU A 218 -12.04 3.16 -13.44
C LEU A 218 -13.53 3.19 -13.08
N ALA A 219 -14.35 3.92 -13.83
CA ALA A 219 -15.80 3.96 -13.63
C ALA A 219 -16.51 2.67 -14.10
N ALA A 220 -16.04 2.05 -15.18
CA ALA A 220 -16.67 0.89 -15.79
C ALA A 220 -16.43 -0.42 -15.01
N ARG A 221 -15.37 -0.51 -14.20
CA ARG A 221 -14.97 -1.76 -13.50
C ARG A 221 -14.76 -1.55 -11.99
N PRO A 222 -15.80 -1.14 -11.24
CA PRO A 222 -15.68 -0.78 -9.82
C PRO A 222 -15.30 -1.96 -8.91
N THR A 223 -15.44 -3.20 -9.37
CA THR A 223 -15.09 -4.40 -8.58
C THR A 223 -13.80 -5.08 -9.03
N SER A 224 -13.02 -4.43 -9.92
CA SER A 224 -11.80 -5.00 -10.50
C SER A 224 -10.71 -5.23 -9.45
N ALA A 225 -10.24 -6.47 -9.31
CA ALA A 225 -9.16 -6.82 -8.38
C ALA A 225 -7.85 -6.07 -8.66
N VAL A 226 -7.50 -5.82 -9.93
CA VAL A 226 -6.28 -5.07 -10.25
C VAL A 226 -6.40 -3.61 -9.84
N LEU A 227 -7.57 -2.97 -10.03
CA LEU A 227 -7.76 -1.59 -9.60
C LEU A 227 -7.76 -1.49 -8.07
N ASP A 228 -8.42 -2.42 -7.38
CA ASP A 228 -8.45 -2.52 -5.92
C ASP A 228 -7.03 -2.64 -5.34
N ALA A 229 -6.23 -3.58 -5.85
CA ALA A 229 -4.85 -3.78 -5.42
C ALA A 229 -3.96 -2.55 -5.68
N MET A 230 -4.05 -1.96 -6.88
CA MET A 230 -3.19 -0.84 -7.26
C MET A 230 -3.52 0.45 -6.51
N LEU A 231 -4.81 0.79 -6.36
CA LEU A 231 -5.23 1.98 -5.62
C LEU A 231 -4.91 1.86 -4.13
N HIS A 232 -5.17 0.69 -3.53
CA HIS A 232 -4.79 0.46 -2.15
C HIS A 232 -3.28 0.53 -1.97
N GLY A 233 -2.50 -0.15 -2.82
CA GLY A 233 -1.04 -0.14 -2.71
C GLY A 233 -0.44 1.25 -2.89
N ALA A 234 -1.01 2.06 -3.78
CA ALA A 234 -0.61 3.45 -3.99
C ALA A 234 -0.87 4.32 -2.75
N CYS A 235 -2.03 4.14 -2.11
CA CYS A 235 -2.46 4.95 -0.97
C CYS A 235 -1.98 4.41 0.39
N ALA A 236 -1.63 3.12 0.51
CA ALA A 236 -1.12 2.50 1.74
C ALA A 236 0.39 2.71 1.93
N ARG A 237 1.10 3.13 0.87
CA ARG A 237 2.53 3.42 0.95
C ARG A 237 2.78 4.62 1.85
N ASP A 238 3.82 4.46 2.68
CA ASP A 238 4.25 5.39 3.73
C ASP A 238 4.09 6.85 3.30
N ARG A 239 3.09 7.50 3.91
CA ARG A 239 3.00 8.95 3.92
C ARG A 239 3.91 9.43 5.05
N SER A 240 5.20 9.46 4.74
CA SER A 240 6.20 10.14 5.56
C SER A 240 5.88 11.63 5.78
N ASP A 241 4.90 12.17 5.05
CA ASP A 241 4.55 13.58 4.97
C ASP A 241 3.57 14.04 6.08
N GLY A 242 3.17 13.16 7.01
CA GLY A 242 2.49 13.53 8.25
C GLY A 242 1.17 12.82 8.54
N PRO A 243 0.50 13.18 9.66
CA PRO A 243 -0.72 12.51 10.11
C PRO A 243 -1.88 12.71 9.14
N VAL A 244 -2.75 11.71 9.07
CA VAL A 244 -3.99 11.73 8.28
C VAL A 244 -5.22 11.59 9.19
N LEU A 245 -6.35 12.13 8.78
CA LEU A 245 -7.63 12.01 9.48
C LEU A 245 -8.17 10.57 9.47
N GLN A 246 -8.01 9.87 8.34
CA GLN A 246 -8.49 8.50 8.12
C GLN A 246 -7.59 7.76 7.12
N ASP A 247 -7.68 6.43 7.07
CA ASP A 247 -6.92 5.60 6.14
C ASP A 247 -7.25 5.90 4.65
N PRO A 248 -6.30 6.48 3.88
CA PRO A 248 -6.49 6.79 2.47
C PRO A 248 -6.65 5.55 1.58
N ALA A 249 -5.98 4.45 1.90
CA ALA A 249 -6.05 3.23 1.12
C ALA A 249 -7.45 2.61 1.20
N ARG A 250 -8.05 2.66 2.39
CA ARG A 250 -9.43 2.24 2.58
C ARG A 250 -10.40 3.13 1.81
N LEU A 251 -10.27 4.46 1.93
CA LEU A 251 -11.14 5.40 1.23
C LEU A 251 -11.03 5.29 -0.30
N ALA A 252 -9.84 4.99 -0.82
CA ALA A 252 -9.61 4.82 -2.26
C ALA A 252 -10.32 3.58 -2.80
N VAL A 253 -10.25 2.46 -2.06
CA VAL A 253 -10.96 1.23 -2.39
C VAL A 253 -12.47 1.41 -2.27
N ASP A 254 -12.95 2.09 -1.22
CA ASP A 254 -14.39 2.36 -1.07
C ASP A 254 -14.92 3.27 -2.18
N ALA A 255 -14.15 4.30 -2.58
CA ALA A 255 -14.49 5.13 -3.73
C ALA A 255 -14.54 4.32 -5.03
N LEU A 256 -13.59 3.40 -5.25
CA LEU A 256 -13.61 2.49 -6.39
C LEU A 256 -14.88 1.65 -6.43
N HIS A 257 -15.21 0.93 -5.34
CA HIS A 257 -16.40 0.05 -5.29
C HIS A 257 -17.72 0.83 -5.37
N ALA A 258 -17.73 2.10 -4.96
CA ALA A 258 -18.87 3.01 -5.10
C ALA A 258 -19.00 3.62 -6.52
N GLY A 259 -18.06 3.35 -7.44
CA GLY A 259 -18.04 3.97 -8.76
C GLY A 259 -17.61 5.45 -8.75
N LEU A 260 -17.03 5.92 -7.64
CA LEU A 260 -16.57 7.29 -7.42
C LEU A 260 -15.05 7.44 -7.56
N GLY A 261 -14.32 6.38 -7.92
CA GLY A 261 -12.85 6.41 -8.04
C GLY A 261 -12.35 7.58 -8.89
N ALA A 262 -12.89 7.77 -10.09
CA ALA A 262 -12.48 8.89 -10.95
C ALA A 262 -12.86 10.27 -10.36
N ALA A 263 -14.01 10.38 -9.70
CA ALA A 263 -14.52 11.63 -9.16
C ALA A 263 -13.78 12.08 -7.88
N LEU A 264 -13.31 11.13 -7.07
CA LEU A 264 -12.57 11.36 -5.82
C LEU A 264 -11.05 11.18 -5.99
N ALA A 265 -10.56 10.98 -7.21
CA ALA A 265 -9.14 10.92 -7.49
C ALA A 265 -8.44 12.21 -7.00
N PRO A 266 -7.26 12.12 -6.37
CA PRO A 266 -6.47 13.29 -5.93
C PRO A 266 -6.24 14.36 -7.02
N GLY A 267 -6.14 13.94 -8.28
CA GLY A 267 -6.18 14.83 -9.44
C GLY A 267 -6.33 14.06 -10.74
N TRP A 268 -6.34 14.80 -11.85
CA TRP A 268 -6.50 14.26 -13.20
C TRP A 268 -5.37 14.71 -14.11
N LEU A 269 -4.91 13.81 -14.98
CA LEU A 269 -4.09 14.13 -16.14
C LEU A 269 -4.96 14.01 -17.39
N VAL A 270 -5.17 15.13 -18.08
CA VAL A 270 -5.99 15.18 -19.29
C VAL A 270 -5.08 15.36 -20.50
N LEU A 271 -5.17 14.42 -21.43
CA LEU A 271 -4.60 14.55 -22.76
C LEU A 271 -5.66 15.15 -23.68
N ALA A 272 -5.38 16.32 -24.25
CA ALA A 272 -6.28 17.03 -25.17
C ALA A 272 -5.57 17.37 -26.48
N HIS A 273 -6.34 17.52 -27.55
CA HIS A 273 -5.80 17.76 -28.89
C HIS A 273 -6.43 18.99 -29.51
N ARG A 274 -5.62 19.76 -30.23
CA ARG A 274 -6.11 20.83 -31.10
C ARG A 274 -6.61 20.21 -32.41
N ALA A 275 -7.73 20.68 -32.94
CA ALA A 275 -8.17 20.25 -34.27
C ALA A 275 -7.10 20.60 -35.32
N GLY A 276 -6.87 19.70 -36.28
CA GLY A 276 -5.95 19.91 -37.40
C GLY A 276 -6.61 19.54 -38.73
N ASP A 277 -6.24 20.23 -39.81
CA ASP A 277 -6.73 19.99 -41.18
C ASP A 277 -6.01 18.83 -41.89
N SER A 278 -4.97 18.27 -41.26
CA SER A 278 -4.10 17.23 -41.83
C SER A 278 -4.06 16.01 -40.90
N PRO A 279 -4.06 14.76 -41.44
CA PRO A 279 -4.02 13.56 -40.62
C PRO A 279 -2.61 13.39 -40.03
N ILE A 280 -2.36 13.99 -38.87
CA ILE A 280 -1.27 13.57 -37.98
C ILE A 280 -1.51 12.09 -37.65
N PRO A 281 -0.47 11.23 -37.55
CA PRO A 281 -0.65 9.86 -37.07
C PRO A 281 -1.49 9.90 -35.80
N ALA A 282 -2.64 9.20 -35.81
CA ALA A 282 -3.65 9.28 -34.77
C ALA A 282 -2.97 9.14 -33.39
N VAL A 283 -3.09 10.19 -32.57
CA VAL A 283 -2.56 10.16 -31.21
C VAL A 283 -3.30 9.06 -30.46
N PRO A 284 -2.58 8.19 -29.73
CA PRO A 284 -3.18 7.10 -28.99
C PRO A 284 -4.37 7.51 -28.12
N THR A 285 -5.53 6.92 -28.36
CA THR A 285 -6.71 7.00 -27.49
C THR A 285 -6.69 5.85 -26.47
N PRO A 286 -7.13 6.07 -25.22
CA PRO A 286 -7.26 4.98 -24.25
C PRO A 286 -8.31 3.98 -24.72
N GLY A 287 -7.96 2.69 -24.73
CA GLY A 287 -8.91 1.61 -24.95
C GLY A 287 -9.27 1.27 -26.40
N ASP A 288 -8.69 1.93 -27.42
CA ASP A 288 -8.87 1.49 -28.82
C ASP A 288 -8.19 0.14 -29.07
N GLU A 289 -8.92 -0.77 -29.73
CA GLU A 289 -8.49 -2.16 -29.93
C GLU A 289 -7.21 -2.28 -30.76
N THR A 290 -6.17 -2.88 -30.16
CA THR A 290 -5.06 -3.58 -30.82
C THR A 290 -4.20 -2.80 -31.84
N GLY A 291 -4.06 -1.48 -31.67
CA GLY A 291 -3.06 -0.70 -32.40
C GLY A 291 -1.72 -0.56 -31.63
N PRO A 292 -0.55 -0.52 -32.30
CA PRO A 292 0.74 -0.21 -31.66
C PRO A 292 0.79 1.19 -31.01
N GLY A 293 -0.22 2.03 -31.26
CA GLY A 293 -0.43 3.33 -30.64
C GLY A 293 -1.72 3.41 -29.82
N ALA A 294 -2.11 2.41 -29.03
CA ALA A 294 -3.18 2.58 -28.02
C ALA A 294 -2.59 2.96 -26.65
N LEU A 295 -3.27 3.82 -25.89
CA LEU A 295 -2.85 4.15 -24.52
C LEU A 295 -3.27 3.02 -23.56
N PRO A 296 -2.37 2.58 -22.66
CA PRO A 296 -2.71 1.75 -21.50
C PRO A 296 -3.89 2.31 -20.71
N VAL A 297 -4.65 1.40 -20.10
CA VAL A 297 -5.73 1.74 -19.15
C VAL A 297 -5.18 1.98 -17.74
N LEU A 298 -3.96 1.52 -17.46
CA LEU A 298 -3.30 1.66 -16.16
C LEU A 298 -1.78 1.75 -16.37
N TRP A 299 -1.15 2.65 -15.63
CA TRP A 299 0.28 2.64 -15.35
C TRP A 299 0.47 2.55 -13.84
N ALA A 300 1.33 1.65 -13.39
CA ALA A 300 1.60 1.46 -11.97
C ALA A 300 3.10 1.26 -11.73
N GLN A 301 3.64 2.07 -10.82
CA GLN A 301 4.97 1.86 -10.27
C GLN A 301 4.87 0.99 -9.01
N THR A 302 5.11 -0.30 -9.20
CA THR A 302 5.06 -1.32 -8.16
C THR A 302 6.49 -1.77 -7.82
N GLY A 303 6.74 -2.16 -6.57
CA GLY A 303 8.05 -2.68 -6.15
C GLY A 303 9.14 -1.63 -5.91
N PRO A 304 10.41 -2.07 -5.78
CA PRO A 304 11.55 -1.23 -5.44
C PRO A 304 11.97 -0.29 -6.60
N PRO A 305 12.76 0.75 -6.30
CA PRO A 305 13.37 1.63 -7.31
C PRO A 305 14.10 0.83 -8.41
N GLY A 306 13.98 1.27 -9.67
CA GLY A 306 14.74 0.69 -10.80
C GLY A 306 14.01 -0.36 -11.64
N ILE A 307 12.85 -0.86 -11.20
CA ILE A 307 12.05 -1.83 -11.96
C ILE A 307 11.24 -1.19 -13.10
N GLY A 308 10.94 0.11 -12.98
CA GLY A 308 10.16 0.86 -13.94
C GLY A 308 8.65 0.79 -13.71
N VAL A 309 7.89 1.14 -14.74
CA VAL A 309 6.43 1.27 -14.70
C VAL A 309 5.81 0.08 -15.41
N VAL A 310 4.84 -0.57 -14.77
CA VAL A 310 4.04 -1.63 -15.38
C VAL A 310 2.79 -1.02 -16.03
N GLU A 311 2.42 -1.53 -17.20
CA GLU A 311 1.25 -1.10 -17.96
C GLU A 311 0.18 -2.21 -17.97
N VAL A 312 -1.10 -1.81 -17.96
CA VAL A 312 -2.20 -2.70 -18.37
C VAL A 312 -2.86 -2.11 -19.60
N THR A 313 -3.03 -2.93 -20.63
CA THR A 313 -3.68 -2.55 -21.89
C THR A 313 -5.00 -3.30 -22.06
N ALA A 314 -6.00 -2.65 -22.65
CA ALA A 314 -7.20 -3.31 -23.10
C ALA A 314 -6.88 -4.24 -24.31
N ALA A 315 -7.50 -5.42 -24.33
CA ALA A 315 -7.47 -6.36 -25.43
C ALA A 315 -8.87 -6.96 -25.64
N ALA A 316 -9.10 -7.60 -26.79
CA ALA A 316 -10.40 -8.19 -27.13
C ALA A 316 -10.91 -9.21 -26.09
N ASN A 317 -9.99 -9.85 -25.35
CA ASN A 317 -10.30 -10.87 -24.34
C ASN A 317 -10.08 -10.38 -22.90
N GLY A 318 -10.18 -9.07 -22.66
CA GLY A 318 -10.00 -8.45 -21.35
C GLY A 318 -8.69 -7.69 -21.24
N TRP A 319 -8.21 -7.51 -20.01
CA TRP A 319 -7.01 -6.72 -19.76
C TRP A 319 -5.74 -7.57 -19.80
N ARG A 320 -4.63 -6.99 -20.25
CA ARG A 320 -3.33 -7.66 -20.31
C ARG A 320 -2.22 -6.81 -19.70
N TRP A 321 -1.36 -7.46 -18.95
CA TRP A 321 -0.11 -6.90 -18.47
C TRP A 321 0.87 -6.64 -19.61
N ARG A 322 1.59 -5.52 -19.53
CA ARG A 322 2.68 -5.15 -20.41
C ARG A 322 3.78 -4.47 -19.60
N VAL A 323 5.02 -4.84 -19.87
CA VAL A 323 6.20 -4.15 -19.32
C VAL A 323 6.92 -3.45 -20.48
N PRO A 324 7.00 -2.11 -20.49
CA PRO A 324 7.63 -1.36 -21.58
C PRO A 324 9.17 -1.40 -21.49
N GLY A 325 9.80 -1.84 -22.58
CA GLY A 325 11.26 -1.78 -22.78
C GLY A 325 12.03 -3.02 -22.28
N PRO A 326 13.32 -3.17 -22.66
CA PRO A 326 14.18 -4.15 -22.05
C PRO A 326 14.37 -3.74 -20.58
N VAL A 327 13.74 -4.49 -19.68
CA VAL A 327 14.09 -4.43 -18.28
C VAL A 327 15.56 -4.85 -18.24
N ALA A 328 16.46 -3.91 -17.94
CA ALA A 328 17.81 -4.28 -17.59
C ALA A 328 17.64 -5.28 -16.44
N ALA A 329 17.90 -6.57 -16.72
CA ALA A 329 17.92 -7.58 -15.68
C ALA A 329 18.75 -6.96 -14.58
N ALA A 330 18.15 -6.75 -13.40
CA ALA A 330 18.85 -6.15 -12.28
C ALA A 330 20.17 -6.90 -12.22
N SER A 331 21.29 -6.21 -12.51
CA SER A 331 22.62 -6.80 -12.48
C SER A 331 22.64 -7.58 -11.19
N GLU A 332 22.85 -8.90 -11.26
CA GLU A 332 22.92 -9.75 -10.07
C GLU A 332 23.84 -9.02 -9.11
N ALA A 333 23.25 -8.33 -8.13
CA ALA A 333 24.04 -7.74 -7.08
C ALA A 333 24.76 -8.96 -6.50
N PRO A 334 26.06 -8.91 -6.21
CA PRO A 334 26.79 -10.08 -5.71
C PRO A 334 26.18 -10.68 -4.42
N PHE A 335 25.15 -10.04 -3.85
CA PHE A 335 24.37 -10.44 -2.68
C PHE A 335 22.86 -10.71 -2.95
N ALA A 336 22.38 -10.65 -4.20
CA ALA A 336 20.97 -10.91 -4.57
C ALA A 336 20.51 -12.33 -4.19
N THR A 337 21.45 -13.27 -4.11
CA THR A 337 21.26 -14.65 -3.62
C THR A 337 20.82 -14.75 -2.15
N ARG A 338 20.70 -13.65 -1.40
CA ARG A 338 20.19 -13.63 -0.02
C ARG A 338 18.81 -12.96 0.16
N ALA A 339 18.22 -12.40 -0.90
CA ALA A 339 16.88 -11.81 -0.78
C ALA A 339 15.83 -12.94 -0.72
N ALA A 340 14.85 -12.85 0.17
CA ALA A 340 13.81 -13.88 0.31
C ALA A 340 12.78 -13.85 -0.83
N ALA A 341 12.65 -12.70 -1.49
CA ALA A 341 11.83 -12.49 -2.67
C ALA A 341 12.59 -11.62 -3.66
N TRP A 342 12.33 -11.85 -4.94
CA TRP A 342 12.83 -11.04 -6.05
C TRP A 342 11.71 -10.83 -7.07
N ARG A 343 11.89 -9.87 -7.97
CA ARG A 343 10.90 -9.56 -8.99
C ARG A 343 11.43 -9.88 -10.38
N ASP A 344 10.63 -10.60 -11.15
CA ASP A 344 10.80 -10.92 -12.57
C ASP A 344 9.72 -10.20 -13.40
N PRO A 345 9.97 -8.95 -13.85
CA PRO A 345 8.98 -8.25 -14.64
C PRO A 345 8.68 -8.92 -15.99
N ALA A 346 9.59 -9.76 -16.52
CA ALA A 346 9.37 -10.43 -17.81
C ALA A 346 8.20 -11.43 -17.75
N VAL A 347 7.92 -11.99 -16.56
CA VAL A 347 6.77 -12.88 -16.33
C VAL A 347 5.45 -12.12 -16.33
N LEU A 348 5.48 -10.79 -16.18
CA LEU A 348 4.29 -9.93 -16.21
C LEU A 348 3.84 -9.62 -17.64
N THR A 349 3.68 -10.68 -18.44
CA THR A 349 3.29 -10.64 -19.85
C THR A 349 2.14 -11.63 -20.06
N GLY A 350 0.90 -11.16 -19.92
CA GLY A 350 -0.25 -12.07 -19.91
C GLY A 350 -1.58 -11.42 -19.59
N PRO A 351 -2.69 -12.20 -19.60
CA PRO A 351 -3.99 -11.71 -19.17
C PRO A 351 -3.94 -11.32 -17.68
N VAL A 352 -4.61 -10.22 -17.35
CA VAL A 352 -4.88 -9.84 -15.96
C VAL A 352 -6.05 -10.69 -15.47
N PRO A 353 -5.92 -11.44 -14.36
CA PRO A 353 -7.03 -12.22 -13.82
C PRO A 353 -8.24 -11.32 -13.53
N GLU A 354 -9.39 -11.68 -14.10
CA GLU A 354 -10.65 -10.99 -13.79
C GLU A 354 -11.24 -11.54 -12.49
N GLY A 355 -11.84 -10.69 -11.68
CA GLY A 355 -12.46 -11.09 -10.41
C GLY A 355 -12.33 -10.04 -9.33
N ARG A 356 -12.54 -10.46 -8.08
CA ARG A 356 -12.42 -9.62 -6.88
C ARG A 356 -11.23 -10.05 -6.04
N LEU A 357 -10.57 -9.09 -5.41
CA LEU A 357 -9.42 -9.37 -4.56
C LEU A 357 -9.86 -10.11 -3.29
N LEU A 358 -9.13 -11.18 -2.92
CA LEU A 358 -9.53 -12.09 -1.84
C LEU A 358 -9.66 -11.35 -0.50
N ARG A 359 -8.73 -10.45 -0.18
CA ARG A 359 -8.82 -9.59 1.01
C ARG A 359 -10.16 -8.83 1.10
N THR A 360 -10.65 -8.33 -0.03
CA THR A 360 -11.81 -7.42 -0.09
C THR A 360 -13.08 -8.22 0.16
N VAL A 361 -13.16 -9.41 -0.44
CA VAL A 361 -14.29 -10.32 -0.23
C VAL A 361 -14.29 -10.87 1.21
N LEU A 362 -13.12 -11.17 1.78
CA LEU A 362 -13.00 -11.60 3.18
C LEU A 362 -13.39 -10.50 4.17
N LEU A 363 -12.90 -9.28 3.94
CA LEU A 363 -13.23 -8.13 4.79
C LEU A 363 -14.73 -7.84 4.78
N ASP A 364 -15.33 -7.83 3.59
CA ASP A 364 -16.78 -7.69 3.40
C ASP A 364 -17.58 -8.78 4.14
N ALA A 365 -17.14 -10.04 4.07
CA ALA A 365 -17.76 -11.13 4.83
C ALA A 365 -17.62 -10.95 6.35
N CYS A 366 -16.47 -10.49 6.85
CA CYS A 366 -16.25 -10.18 8.26
C CYS A 366 -17.17 -9.06 8.75
N LEU A 367 -17.27 -7.96 7.98
CA LEU A 367 -18.13 -6.81 8.31
C LEU A 367 -19.61 -7.19 8.38
N ARG A 368 -20.06 -8.08 7.49
CA ARG A 368 -21.43 -8.66 7.54
C ARG A 368 -21.61 -9.75 8.60
N ARG A 369 -20.53 -10.15 9.28
CA ARG A 369 -20.49 -11.30 10.21
C ARG A 369 -20.93 -12.61 9.57
N ASP A 370 -20.68 -12.78 8.26
CA ASP A 370 -20.96 -14.01 7.52
C ASP A 370 -19.83 -15.03 7.71
N LEU A 371 -19.87 -15.72 8.85
CA LEU A 371 -18.90 -16.77 9.18
C LEU A 371 -18.90 -17.95 8.20
N ALA A 372 -20.01 -18.19 7.51
CA ALA A 372 -20.10 -19.27 6.52
C ALA A 372 -19.31 -18.90 5.26
N ALA A 373 -19.44 -17.66 4.77
CA ALA A 373 -18.65 -17.14 3.66
C ALA A 373 -17.16 -17.09 4.01
N VAL A 374 -16.79 -16.57 5.20
CA VAL A 374 -15.39 -16.56 5.67
C VAL A 374 -14.80 -17.97 5.65
N ARG A 375 -15.50 -18.96 6.22
CA ARG A 375 -15.05 -20.36 6.24
C ARG A 375 -14.88 -20.93 4.83
N ARG A 376 -15.83 -20.68 3.93
CA ARG A 376 -15.76 -21.17 2.54
C ARG A 376 -14.57 -20.57 1.79
N LEU A 377 -14.36 -19.26 1.91
CA LEU A 377 -13.27 -18.55 1.24
C LEU A 377 -11.90 -18.99 1.76
N LEU A 378 -11.73 -19.08 3.09
CA LEU A 378 -10.46 -19.49 3.70
C LEU A 378 -10.11 -20.94 3.40
N ARG A 379 -11.10 -21.85 3.39
CA ARG A 379 -10.87 -23.24 2.95
C ARG A 379 -10.49 -23.32 1.49
N GLY A 380 -11.24 -22.65 0.60
CA GLY A 380 -10.91 -22.61 -0.81
C GLY A 380 -9.51 -22.06 -1.08
N TYR A 381 -9.08 -21.04 -0.32
CA TYR A 381 -7.73 -20.51 -0.40
C TYR A 381 -6.67 -21.52 0.07
N ALA A 382 -6.89 -22.20 1.19
CA ALA A 382 -5.98 -23.25 1.67
C ALA A 382 -5.88 -24.43 0.70
N ASP A 383 -7.01 -24.91 0.18
CA ASP A 383 -7.09 -25.99 -0.81
C ASP A 383 -6.37 -25.58 -2.12
N TRP A 384 -6.50 -24.31 -2.51
CA TRP A 384 -5.79 -23.77 -3.67
C TRP A 384 -4.27 -23.71 -3.47
N LEU A 385 -3.80 -23.36 -2.27
CA LEU A 385 -2.37 -23.43 -1.94
C LEU A 385 -1.87 -24.88 -2.00
N ASP A 386 -2.60 -25.85 -1.44
CA ASP A 386 -2.21 -27.27 -1.53
C ASP A 386 -2.08 -27.76 -2.97
N ALA A 387 -3.00 -27.36 -3.84
CA ALA A 387 -2.98 -27.76 -5.24
C ALA A 387 -1.74 -27.24 -6.00
N HIS A 388 -1.05 -26.23 -5.46
CA HIS A 388 0.19 -25.68 -6.02
C HIS A 388 1.45 -26.13 -5.29
N ALA A 389 1.31 -26.91 -4.22
CA ALA A 389 2.44 -27.43 -3.46
C ALA A 389 3.09 -28.62 -4.16
N ASP A 390 4.39 -28.77 -3.98
CA ASP A 390 5.09 -30.00 -4.35
C ASP A 390 4.74 -31.17 -3.39
N ASP A 391 5.26 -32.36 -3.68
CA ASP A 391 5.05 -33.56 -2.86
C ASP A 391 5.56 -33.40 -1.41
N ALA A 392 6.44 -32.42 -1.15
CA ALA A 392 6.96 -32.09 0.17
C ALA A 392 6.14 -30.99 0.88
N GLY A 393 5.01 -30.56 0.30
CA GLY A 393 4.16 -29.51 0.86
C GLY A 393 4.78 -28.12 0.79
N ARG A 394 5.61 -27.85 -0.23
CA ARG A 394 6.29 -26.57 -0.43
C ARG A 394 5.82 -25.86 -1.69
N LEU A 395 5.72 -24.55 -1.59
CA LEU A 395 5.34 -23.64 -2.66
C LEU A 395 6.59 -22.96 -3.21
N THR A 396 6.62 -22.73 -4.52
CA THR A 396 7.69 -21.99 -5.19
C THR A 396 7.14 -20.79 -5.95
N GLY A 397 8.03 -19.92 -6.43
CA GLY A 397 7.65 -18.82 -7.33
C GLY A 397 6.65 -17.84 -6.71
N ALA A 398 5.67 -17.40 -7.51
CA ALA A 398 4.69 -16.40 -7.08
C ALA A 398 3.64 -16.93 -6.11
N THR A 399 3.31 -18.23 -6.18
CA THR A 399 2.36 -18.87 -5.27
C THR A 399 2.89 -18.93 -3.83
N ALA A 400 4.21 -19.04 -3.63
CA ALA A 400 4.82 -18.91 -2.31
C ALA A 400 4.62 -17.49 -1.71
N LEU A 401 4.52 -16.47 -2.57
CA LEU A 401 4.31 -15.07 -2.20
C LEU A 401 2.85 -14.61 -2.29
N ALA A 402 1.91 -15.52 -2.59
CA ALA A 402 0.51 -15.19 -2.78
C ALA A 402 -0.16 -14.80 -1.45
N SER A 403 -0.07 -13.53 -1.03
CA SER A 403 -0.86 -12.98 0.07
C SER A 403 -2.28 -12.65 -0.38
N LEU A 404 -3.18 -12.35 0.57
CA LEU A 404 -4.58 -12.01 0.25
C LEU A 404 -4.71 -10.74 -0.60
N ASP A 405 -3.69 -9.88 -0.60
CA ASP A 405 -3.56 -8.68 -1.45
C ASP A 405 -3.08 -8.97 -2.87
N ASN A 406 -2.67 -10.20 -3.16
CA ASN A 406 -2.19 -10.64 -4.48
C ASN A 406 -2.97 -11.87 -5.02
N VAL A 407 -4.07 -12.26 -4.38
CA VAL A 407 -4.91 -13.39 -4.79
C VAL A 407 -6.28 -12.89 -5.24
N VAL A 408 -6.66 -13.23 -6.47
CA VAL A 408 -7.96 -12.89 -7.07
C VAL A 408 -8.89 -14.09 -6.99
N LEU A 409 -10.11 -13.87 -6.51
CA LEU A 409 -11.22 -14.79 -6.68
C LEU A 409 -11.83 -14.55 -8.06
N THR A 410 -11.52 -15.44 -9.00
CA THR A 410 -11.92 -15.34 -10.42
C THR A 410 -13.32 -15.89 -10.68
N ASP A 411 -13.71 -16.91 -9.91
CA ASP A 411 -15.07 -17.46 -9.90
C ASP A 411 -15.50 -17.75 -8.46
N ALA A 412 -16.67 -17.21 -8.08
CA ALA A 412 -17.31 -17.42 -6.79
C ALA A 412 -18.22 -18.66 -6.75
N GLY A 413 -18.21 -19.47 -7.82
CA GLY A 413 -18.90 -20.74 -7.95
C GLY A 413 -18.39 -21.84 -7.01
N THR A 414 -18.72 -23.08 -7.33
CA THR A 414 -18.27 -24.26 -6.55
C THR A 414 -17.72 -25.29 -7.53
N PRO A 415 -16.40 -25.55 -7.55
CA PRO A 415 -15.37 -25.01 -6.65
C PRO A 415 -15.06 -23.52 -6.88
N LEU A 416 -14.52 -22.85 -5.85
CA LEU A 416 -13.97 -21.50 -5.98
C LEU A 416 -12.69 -21.56 -6.82
N VAL A 417 -12.46 -20.53 -7.65
CA VAL A 417 -11.27 -20.47 -8.51
C VAL A 417 -10.44 -19.24 -8.17
N PHE A 418 -9.16 -19.47 -7.85
CA PHE A 418 -8.21 -18.42 -7.46
C PHE A 418 -7.06 -18.30 -8.45
N ALA A 419 -6.53 -17.09 -8.58
CA ALA A 419 -5.35 -16.80 -9.39
C ALA A 419 -4.46 -15.75 -8.71
N VAL A 420 -3.16 -15.78 -8.99
CA VAL A 420 -2.21 -14.74 -8.56
C VAL A 420 -2.37 -13.52 -9.46
N LEU A 421 -2.53 -12.33 -8.88
CA LEU A 421 -2.73 -11.07 -9.61
C LEU A 421 -1.44 -10.60 -10.30
N ASP A 422 -0.38 -10.44 -9.52
CA ASP A 422 0.97 -10.06 -9.96
C ASP A 422 1.92 -11.27 -9.77
N PRO A 423 2.15 -12.07 -10.83
CA PRO A 423 3.08 -13.21 -10.78
C PRO A 423 4.56 -12.80 -10.91
N SER A 424 4.88 -11.50 -11.04
CA SER A 424 6.27 -11.06 -11.20
C SER A 424 7.07 -11.22 -9.91
N TRP A 425 6.44 -11.20 -8.74
CA TRP A 425 7.12 -11.45 -7.48
C TRP A 425 7.30 -12.94 -7.25
N ARG A 426 8.53 -13.36 -6.95
CA ARG A 426 8.88 -14.78 -6.79
C ARG A 426 9.68 -14.99 -5.51
N ALA A 427 9.34 -16.04 -4.77
CA ALA A 427 10.15 -16.48 -3.65
C ALA A 427 11.47 -17.05 -4.17
N SER A 428 12.57 -16.73 -3.47
CA SER A 428 13.90 -17.26 -3.81
C SER A 428 14.03 -18.74 -3.41
N ASP A 429 13.43 -19.11 -2.29
CA ASP A 429 13.42 -20.47 -1.76
C ASP A 429 12.00 -21.05 -1.70
N PRO A 430 11.83 -22.38 -1.80
CA PRO A 430 10.53 -23.03 -1.57
C PRO A 430 10.07 -22.86 -0.12
N TRP A 431 8.80 -22.48 0.09
CA TRP A 431 8.24 -22.22 1.41
C TRP A 431 7.17 -23.25 1.79
N PRO A 432 7.10 -23.72 3.05
CA PRO A 432 6.01 -24.60 3.48
C PRO A 432 4.64 -23.94 3.27
N VAL A 433 3.65 -24.71 2.79
CA VAL A 433 2.27 -24.23 2.57
C VAL A 433 1.71 -23.56 3.81
N ASP A 434 1.90 -24.16 4.99
CA ASP A 434 1.39 -23.65 6.25
C ASP A 434 2.01 -22.29 6.64
N VAL A 435 3.29 -22.05 6.31
CA VAL A 435 3.95 -20.75 6.53
C VAL A 435 3.39 -19.70 5.57
N THR A 436 3.15 -20.06 4.30
CA THR A 436 2.54 -19.15 3.32
C THR A 436 1.10 -18.79 3.67
N LEU A 437 0.30 -19.77 4.09
CA LEU A 437 -1.06 -19.56 4.59
C LEU A 437 -1.03 -18.67 5.84
N ALA A 438 -0.20 -19.00 6.84
CA ALA A 438 -0.06 -18.21 8.06
C ALA A 438 0.36 -16.77 7.77
N ARG A 439 1.24 -16.54 6.77
CA ARG A 439 1.67 -15.19 6.38
C ARG A 439 0.51 -14.35 5.86
N GLY A 440 -0.26 -14.90 4.92
CA GLY A 440 -1.44 -14.22 4.38
C GLY A 440 -2.51 -13.95 5.45
N LEU A 441 -2.75 -14.91 6.34
CA LEU A 441 -3.71 -14.76 7.43
C LEU A 441 -3.23 -13.81 8.52
N TRP A 442 -1.93 -13.75 8.80
CA TRP A 442 -1.35 -12.82 9.75
C TRP A 442 -1.50 -11.38 9.27
N GLY A 443 -1.18 -11.09 8.00
CA GLY A 443 -1.37 -9.76 7.43
C GLY A 443 -2.83 -9.31 7.50
N PHE A 444 -3.78 -10.22 7.21
CA PHE A 444 -5.20 -9.95 7.34
C PHE A 444 -5.67 -9.77 8.78
N ALA A 445 -5.17 -10.58 9.72
CA ALA A 445 -5.45 -10.45 11.15
C ALA A 445 -4.93 -9.11 11.70
N ALA A 446 -3.72 -8.70 11.30
CA ALA A 446 -3.13 -7.42 11.66
C ALA A 446 -3.98 -6.27 11.13
N ALA A 447 -4.41 -6.33 9.87
CA ALA A 447 -5.28 -5.33 9.26
C ALA A 447 -6.65 -5.26 9.95
N LEU A 448 -7.29 -6.40 10.24
CA LEU A 448 -8.56 -6.46 10.96
C LEU A 448 -8.47 -5.81 12.34
N ALA A 449 -7.42 -6.16 13.10
CA ALA A 449 -7.27 -5.72 14.48
C ALA A 449 -6.87 -4.24 14.58
N THR A 450 -5.84 -3.83 13.85
CA THR A 450 -5.31 -2.46 13.92
C THR A 450 -6.21 -1.45 13.19
N GLY A 451 -6.79 -1.86 12.04
CA GLY A 451 -7.72 -1.04 11.26
C GLY A 451 -9.08 -0.82 11.92
N GLY A 452 -9.39 -1.53 13.03
CA GLY A 452 -10.62 -1.36 13.78
C GLY A 452 -11.87 -1.91 13.08
N TYR A 453 -11.69 -2.91 12.23
CA TYR A 453 -12.80 -3.52 11.51
C TYR A 453 -13.65 -4.37 12.45
N ALA A 454 -14.97 -4.27 12.30
CA ALA A 454 -15.88 -5.14 13.01
C ALA A 454 -15.65 -6.60 12.57
N HIS A 455 -15.36 -7.48 13.53
CA HIS A 455 -15.13 -8.89 13.27
C HIS A 455 -15.76 -9.77 14.37
N PRO A 456 -16.10 -11.05 14.07
CA PRO A 456 -16.84 -11.92 14.98
C PRO A 456 -16.01 -12.54 16.12
N TRP A 457 -14.68 -12.43 16.08
CA TRP A 457 -13.80 -13.03 17.09
C TRP A 457 -13.60 -12.16 18.34
N PRO A 458 -13.26 -12.75 19.49
CA PRO A 458 -13.03 -12.01 20.73
C PRO A 458 -11.90 -10.98 20.60
N SER A 459 -12.09 -9.81 21.22
CA SER A 459 -11.10 -8.72 21.28
C SER A 459 -9.83 -9.08 22.09
N THR A 460 -9.86 -10.17 22.86
CA THR A 460 -8.73 -10.62 23.70
C THR A 460 -7.70 -11.45 22.94
N LEU A 461 -7.93 -11.75 21.66
CA LEU A 461 -6.95 -12.45 20.86
C LEU A 461 -5.87 -11.47 20.40
N ASP A 462 -4.61 -11.82 20.64
CA ASP A 462 -3.49 -11.20 19.97
C ASP A 462 -3.52 -11.51 18.45
N VAL A 463 -2.78 -10.76 17.64
CA VAL A 463 -2.75 -10.96 16.19
C VAL A 463 -2.35 -12.40 15.84
N ALA A 464 -1.40 -12.98 16.57
CA ALA A 464 -1.00 -14.37 16.42
C ALA A 464 -2.13 -15.36 16.74
N GLY A 465 -2.86 -15.14 17.84
CA GLY A 465 -4.01 -15.96 18.21
C GLY A 465 -5.16 -15.86 17.22
N LEU A 466 -5.44 -14.67 16.69
CA LEU A 466 -6.42 -14.49 15.61
C LEU A 466 -5.98 -15.24 14.34
N THR A 467 -4.70 -15.20 13.99
CA THR A 467 -4.13 -15.95 12.86
C THR A 467 -4.38 -17.45 13.01
N VAL A 468 -4.13 -18.02 14.20
CA VAL A 468 -4.40 -19.44 14.49
C VAL A 468 -5.88 -19.77 14.34
N VAL A 469 -6.78 -18.90 14.82
CA VAL A 469 -8.24 -19.11 14.69
C VAL A 469 -8.70 -19.05 13.22
N LEU A 470 -8.15 -18.13 12.44
CA LEU A 470 -8.41 -18.03 11.01
C LEU A 470 -7.90 -19.27 10.27
N ALA A 471 -6.72 -19.79 10.64
CA ALA A 471 -6.19 -21.03 10.09
C ALA A 471 -7.09 -22.24 10.42
N GLY A 472 -7.57 -22.36 11.66
CA GLY A 472 -8.56 -23.36 12.04
C GLY A 472 -9.86 -23.25 11.23
N THR A 473 -10.26 -22.02 10.90
CA THR A 473 -11.41 -21.75 10.02
C THR A 473 -11.13 -22.20 8.57
N ALA A 474 -9.89 -22.05 8.11
CA ALA A 474 -9.38 -22.59 6.85
C ALA A 474 -9.22 -24.12 6.85
N GLY A 475 -9.39 -24.79 8.00
CA GLY A 475 -9.22 -26.24 8.13
C GLY A 475 -7.79 -26.68 8.46
N ARG A 476 -6.93 -25.77 8.96
CA ARG A 476 -5.54 -26.04 9.34
C ARG A 476 -5.33 -25.86 10.83
N ASP A 477 -4.54 -26.77 11.41
CA ASP A 477 -4.11 -26.69 12.81
C ASP A 477 -2.70 -26.10 12.85
N LEU A 478 -2.62 -24.76 12.97
CA LEU A 478 -1.35 -24.04 13.02
C LEU A 478 -1.03 -23.63 14.46
N ASP A 479 0.23 -23.73 14.82
CA ASP A 479 0.72 -23.27 16.11
C ASP A 479 1.36 -21.87 16.03
N ARG A 480 1.66 -21.29 17.19
CA ARG A 480 2.30 -19.98 17.26
C ARG A 480 3.72 -19.97 16.68
N ALA A 481 4.44 -21.09 16.69
CA ALA A 481 5.77 -21.17 16.10
C ALA A 481 5.70 -20.99 14.57
N THR A 482 4.68 -21.58 13.93
CA THR A 482 4.40 -21.39 12.50
C THR A 482 4.06 -19.94 12.19
N VAL A 483 3.27 -19.28 13.05
CA VAL A 483 2.97 -17.85 12.91
C VAL A 483 4.23 -17.00 13.04
N THR A 484 5.13 -17.30 13.98
CA THR A 484 6.42 -16.58 14.10
C THR A 484 7.26 -16.72 12.83
N ALA A 485 7.37 -17.94 12.28
CA ALA A 485 8.07 -18.16 11.01
C ALA A 485 7.42 -17.38 9.85
N ALA A 486 6.09 -17.25 9.85
CA ALA A 486 5.37 -16.46 8.86
C ALA A 486 5.61 -14.95 8.99
N VAL A 487 5.74 -14.43 10.21
CA VAL A 487 6.14 -13.02 10.45
C VAL A 487 7.57 -12.77 9.95
N ASP A 488 8.50 -13.68 10.22
CA ASP A 488 9.88 -13.56 9.71
C ASP A 488 9.93 -13.58 8.18
N ALA A 489 9.08 -14.40 7.56
CA ALA A 489 8.89 -14.43 6.11
C ALA A 489 8.30 -13.12 5.57
N GLU A 490 7.32 -12.53 6.26
CA GLU A 490 6.71 -11.24 5.91
C GLU A 490 7.72 -10.09 6.01
N VAL A 491 8.54 -10.06 7.07
CA VAL A 491 9.65 -9.10 7.22
C VAL A 491 10.61 -9.22 6.04
N ALA A 492 10.97 -10.44 5.65
CA ALA A 492 11.92 -10.66 4.57
C ALA A 492 11.36 -10.23 3.20
N VAL A 493 10.07 -10.46 2.96
CA VAL A 493 9.37 -10.02 1.73
C VAL A 493 9.21 -8.52 1.71
N THR A 494 8.69 -7.91 2.78
CA THR A 494 8.49 -6.46 2.86
C THR A 494 9.82 -5.70 2.77
N ALA A 495 10.91 -6.21 3.37
CA ALA A 495 12.24 -5.64 3.19
C ALA A 495 12.68 -5.70 1.72
N ALA A 496 12.48 -6.81 1.01
CA ALA A 496 12.80 -6.93 -0.41
C ALA A 496 11.93 -6.01 -1.29
N LEU A 497 10.64 -5.89 -0.99
CA LEU A 497 9.69 -5.00 -1.69
C LEU A 497 10.08 -3.52 -1.55
N ARG A 498 10.55 -3.12 -0.37
CA ARG A 498 10.90 -1.74 -0.03
C ARG A 498 12.39 -1.41 -0.25
N GLY A 499 13.23 -2.41 -0.56
CA GLY A 499 14.67 -2.24 -0.70
C GLY A 499 15.38 -1.92 0.61
N LEU A 500 14.87 -2.42 1.75
CA LEU A 500 15.42 -2.16 3.08
C LEU A 500 16.55 -3.13 3.41
N ASP A 501 17.62 -2.63 4.01
CA ASP A 501 18.75 -3.43 4.49
C ASP A 501 19.12 -3.11 5.96
N GLY A 502 20.13 -3.82 6.48
CA GLY A 502 20.76 -3.53 7.77
C GLY A 502 19.79 -3.21 8.92
N ALA A 503 19.89 -1.97 9.41
CA ALA A 503 19.12 -1.48 10.55
C ALA A 503 17.62 -1.31 10.23
N ASP A 504 17.26 -0.88 9.02
CA ASP A 504 15.87 -0.65 8.62
C ASP A 504 15.09 -1.97 8.56
N ARG A 505 15.77 -3.05 8.13
CA ARG A 505 15.18 -4.40 8.19
C ARG A 505 14.95 -4.86 9.63
N VAL A 506 15.85 -4.54 10.57
CA VAL A 506 15.66 -4.87 12.00
C VAL A 506 14.52 -4.06 12.58
N ALA A 507 14.45 -2.76 12.29
CA ALA A 507 13.37 -1.89 12.73
C ALA A 507 12.00 -2.39 12.23
N LEU A 508 11.90 -2.78 10.95
CA LEU A 508 10.70 -3.42 10.40
C LEU A 508 10.36 -4.71 11.15
N ALA A 509 11.35 -5.54 11.46
CA ALA A 509 11.13 -6.78 12.18
C ALA A 509 10.58 -6.56 13.60
N ASP A 510 11.09 -5.54 14.29
CA ASP A 510 10.62 -5.16 15.62
C ASP A 510 9.20 -4.57 15.53
N GLU A 511 8.92 -3.72 14.54
CA GLU A 511 7.60 -3.16 14.26
C GLU A 511 6.55 -4.26 14.02
N LEU A 512 6.80 -5.19 13.10
CA LEU A 512 5.84 -6.25 12.77
C LEU A 512 5.62 -7.23 13.94
N ARG A 513 6.64 -7.48 14.77
CA ARG A 513 6.48 -8.34 15.96
C ARG A 513 5.77 -7.64 17.12
N ALA A 514 5.83 -6.31 17.17
CA ALA A 514 5.20 -5.49 18.20
C ALA A 514 3.73 -5.15 17.92
N VAL A 515 3.15 -5.63 16.81
CA VAL A 515 1.75 -5.33 16.45
C VAL A 515 0.79 -5.90 17.49
N GLU A 516 0.15 -5.01 18.24
CA GLU A 516 -0.90 -5.34 19.21
C GLU A 516 -2.30 -5.05 18.65
N PRO A 517 -3.35 -5.78 19.05
CA PRO A 517 -4.74 -5.52 18.61
C PRO A 517 -5.27 -4.11 18.96
N THR A 518 -4.70 -3.51 20.00
CA THR A 518 -5.03 -2.17 20.48
C THR A 518 -4.09 -1.10 19.95
N ALA A 519 -3.12 -1.45 19.11
CA ALA A 519 -2.26 -0.48 18.44
C ALA A 519 -2.95 0.08 17.18
N PRO A 520 -2.62 1.32 16.76
CA PRO A 520 -2.96 1.80 15.43
C PRO A 520 -2.24 0.96 14.35
N PRO A 521 -2.67 1.03 13.08
CA PRO A 521 -1.98 0.35 11.99
C PRO A 521 -0.50 0.76 11.89
N PRO A 522 0.41 -0.19 11.66
CA PRO A 522 1.83 0.13 11.48
C PRO A 522 2.04 1.02 10.25
N GLY A 523 2.98 1.97 10.34
CA GLY A 523 3.33 2.90 9.26
C GLY A 523 2.28 3.94 8.86
N LEU A 524 1.13 4.04 9.54
CA LEU A 524 0.11 5.06 9.24
C LEU A 524 -0.31 5.81 10.51
N ASP A 525 0.05 7.10 10.59
CA ASP A 525 -0.43 7.97 11.67
C ASP A 525 -1.84 8.51 11.34
N SER A 526 -2.84 7.66 11.51
CA SER A 526 -4.24 8.05 11.26
C SER A 526 -5.02 8.34 12.55
N HIS A 527 -5.58 9.55 12.65
CA HIS A 527 -6.36 10.01 13.80
C HIS A 527 -7.60 9.15 14.08
N GLN A 528 -8.34 8.74 13.05
CA GLN A 528 -9.53 7.89 13.23
C GLN A 528 -9.12 6.52 13.78
N GLN A 529 -8.13 5.88 13.18
CA GLN A 529 -7.65 4.56 13.61
C GLN A 529 -7.03 4.62 15.01
N LEU A 530 -6.30 5.69 15.33
CA LEU A 530 -5.76 5.94 16.67
C LEU A 530 -6.89 6.12 17.70
N ARG A 531 -7.95 6.86 17.36
CA ARG A 531 -9.13 7.01 18.23
C ARG A 531 -9.82 5.67 18.47
N GLU A 532 -10.00 4.86 17.42
CA GLU A 532 -10.62 3.54 17.55
C GLU A 532 -9.73 2.57 18.37
N ALA A 533 -8.41 2.61 18.16
CA ALA A 533 -7.43 1.88 18.96
C ALA A 533 -7.52 2.26 20.45
N TRP A 534 -7.61 3.57 20.75
CA TRP A 534 -7.79 4.08 22.11
C TRP A 534 -9.11 3.61 22.76
N LEU A 535 -10.23 3.62 22.01
CA LEU A 535 -11.51 3.11 22.50
C LEU A 535 -11.43 1.60 22.83
N ARG A 536 -10.80 0.80 21.96
CA ARG A 536 -10.58 -0.64 22.23
C ARG A 536 -9.73 -0.86 23.48
N GLN A 537 -8.65 -0.09 23.64
CA GLN A 537 -7.79 -0.17 24.82
C GLN A 537 -8.56 0.18 26.11
N LYS A 538 -9.41 1.21 26.07
CA LYS A 538 -10.27 1.58 27.20
C LYS A 538 -11.26 0.47 27.57
N ASP A 539 -11.87 -0.18 26.58
CA ASP A 539 -12.80 -1.29 26.82
C ASP A 539 -12.08 -2.50 27.43
N GLU A 540 -10.87 -2.82 26.95
CA GLU A 540 -10.07 -3.90 27.51
C GLU A 540 -9.62 -3.60 28.95
N LEU A 541 -9.17 -2.37 29.24
CA LEU A 541 -8.86 -1.96 30.62
C LEU A 541 -10.07 -2.08 31.54
N THR A 542 -11.26 -1.71 31.06
CA THR A 542 -12.51 -1.84 31.82
C THR A 542 -12.83 -3.31 32.11
N ARG A 543 -12.64 -4.18 31.12
CA ARG A 543 -12.81 -5.63 31.27
C ARG A 543 -11.80 -6.23 32.26
N LEU A 544 -10.52 -5.89 32.13
CA LEU A 544 -9.47 -6.37 33.02
C LEU A 544 -9.70 -5.92 34.46
N ALA A 545 -10.13 -4.68 34.68
CA ALA A 545 -10.52 -4.18 36.00
C ALA A 545 -11.71 -4.97 36.59
N ALA A 546 -12.70 -5.32 35.77
CA ALA A 546 -13.82 -6.16 36.21
C ALA A 546 -13.38 -7.58 36.57
N LEU A 547 -12.47 -8.18 35.79
CA LEU A 547 -11.90 -9.50 36.06
C LEU A 547 -11.06 -9.50 37.34
N LEU A 548 -10.21 -8.50 37.54
CA LEU A 548 -9.41 -8.35 38.76
C LEU A 548 -10.32 -8.29 39.99
N ARG A 549 -11.33 -7.42 39.97
CA ARG A 549 -12.33 -7.33 41.06
C ARG A 549 -13.02 -8.67 41.33
N TRP A 550 -13.44 -9.37 40.28
CA TRP A 550 -14.05 -10.69 40.42
C TRP A 550 -13.08 -11.72 41.04
N THR A 551 -11.80 -11.72 40.63
CA THR A 551 -10.79 -12.61 41.22
C THR A 551 -10.48 -12.28 42.68
N GLU A 552 -10.47 -11.01 43.06
CA GLU A 552 -10.31 -10.55 44.45
C GLU A 552 -11.49 -10.99 45.32
N GLU A 553 -12.72 -10.85 44.81
CA GLU A 553 -13.93 -11.35 45.46
C GLU A 553 -13.87 -12.87 45.65
N LEU A 554 -13.42 -13.60 44.62
CA LEU A 554 -13.25 -15.06 44.67
C LEU A 554 -12.20 -15.46 45.70
N LEU A 555 -11.04 -14.81 45.72
CA LEU A 555 -9.98 -15.05 46.71
C LEU A 555 -10.48 -14.76 48.12
N THR A 556 -11.14 -13.63 48.33
CA THR A 556 -11.72 -13.26 49.63
C THR A 556 -12.77 -14.28 50.08
N SER A 557 -13.60 -14.77 49.16
CA SER A 557 -14.60 -15.81 49.47
C SER A 557 -13.94 -17.13 49.91
N ARG A 558 -12.84 -17.53 49.24
CA ARG A 558 -12.05 -18.72 49.57
C ARG A 558 -11.33 -18.57 50.90
N GLU A 559 -10.73 -17.42 51.17
CA GLU A 559 -10.11 -17.13 52.47
C GLU A 559 -11.12 -17.21 53.60
N ARG A 560 -12.32 -16.62 53.43
CA ARG A 560 -13.40 -16.73 54.43
C ARG A 560 -13.87 -18.18 54.60
N ALA A 561 -13.86 -18.98 53.54
CA ALA A 561 -14.20 -20.40 53.62
C ALA A 561 -13.11 -21.20 54.36
N LEU A 562 -11.84 -20.94 54.08
CA LEU A 562 -10.69 -21.55 54.77
C LEU A 562 -10.69 -21.19 56.26
N ARG A 563 -10.88 -19.91 56.62
CA ARG A 563 -11.00 -19.49 58.03
C ARG A 563 -12.15 -20.19 58.75
N ARG A 564 -13.28 -20.39 58.08
CA ARG A 564 -14.43 -21.15 58.63
C ARG A 564 -14.09 -22.63 58.81
N ALA A 565 -13.40 -23.23 57.85
CA ALA A 565 -12.93 -24.61 57.96
C ALA A 565 -11.92 -24.77 59.11
N ASP A 566 -10.94 -23.87 59.24
CA ASP A 566 -9.98 -23.86 60.34
C ASP A 566 -10.65 -23.68 61.70
N ALA A 567 -11.62 -22.77 61.81
CA ALA A 567 -12.41 -22.60 63.03
C ALA A 567 -13.17 -23.90 63.37
N THR A 568 -13.76 -24.57 62.38
CA THR A 568 -14.47 -25.84 62.57
C THR A 568 -13.51 -26.96 62.99
N ILE A 569 -12.32 -27.05 62.37
CA ILE A 569 -11.28 -28.01 62.75
C ILE A 569 -10.80 -27.74 64.18
N ASN A 570 -10.57 -26.48 64.55
CA ASN A 570 -10.16 -26.11 65.91
C ASN A 570 -11.23 -26.50 66.94
N LEU A 571 -12.51 -26.23 66.65
CA LEU A 571 -13.64 -26.59 67.51
C LEU A 571 -13.77 -28.11 67.65
N LEU A 572 -13.68 -28.85 66.54
CA LEU A 572 -13.67 -30.31 66.54
C LEU A 572 -12.44 -30.86 67.28
N SER A 573 -11.26 -30.24 67.14
CA SER A 573 -10.03 -30.67 67.80
C SER A 573 -10.01 -30.40 69.32
N GLY A 574 -10.80 -29.43 69.77
CA GLY A 574 -11.05 -29.14 71.18
C GLY A 574 -12.07 -30.09 71.83
N SER A 575 -12.94 -30.72 71.04
CA SER A 575 -13.96 -31.67 71.52
C SER A 575 -13.34 -32.96 72.09
N LEU A 576 -13.90 -33.45 73.20
CA LEU A 576 -13.47 -34.68 73.90
C LEU A 576 -13.38 -35.91 72.97
N SER A 577 -14.25 -35.99 71.96
CA SER A 577 -14.25 -37.02 70.91
C SER A 577 -13.00 -37.05 70.04
N TYR A 578 -12.38 -35.88 69.75
CA TYR A 578 -11.15 -35.83 68.94
C TYR A 578 -9.89 -36.18 69.75
N ARG A 579 -9.87 -35.90 71.06
CA ARG A 579 -8.81 -36.39 71.97
C ARG A 579 -8.83 -37.91 72.12
N VAL A 580 -10.01 -38.53 72.14
CA VAL A 580 -10.14 -39.99 72.13
C VAL A 580 -9.78 -40.59 70.76
N GLY A 581 -10.15 -39.93 69.65
CA GLY A 581 -9.75 -40.37 68.30
C GLY A 581 -8.24 -40.30 68.01
N ARG A 582 -7.52 -39.30 68.56
CA ARG A 582 -6.06 -39.17 68.41
C ARG A 582 -5.30 -40.28 69.15
N LEU A 583 -5.85 -40.80 70.25
CA LEU A 583 -5.31 -41.98 70.94
C LEU A 583 -5.49 -43.28 70.12
N ALA A 584 -6.53 -43.37 69.28
CA ALA A 584 -6.77 -44.54 68.42
C ALA A 584 -5.93 -44.53 67.11
N ILE A 585 -5.61 -43.36 66.55
CA ILE A 585 -4.95 -43.25 65.23
C ILE A 585 -3.41 -43.26 65.31
N THR A 586 -2.83 -42.85 66.44
CA THR A 586 -1.38 -42.83 66.65
C THR A 586 -0.70 -44.21 66.54
N PRO A 587 -1.26 -45.33 67.04
CA PRO A 587 -0.66 -46.65 66.81
C PRO A 587 -0.71 -47.09 65.33
N ALA A 588 -1.73 -46.68 64.56
CA ALA A 588 -1.85 -47.04 63.15
C ALA A 588 -0.81 -46.34 62.25
N ARG A 589 -0.39 -45.10 62.57
CA ARG A 589 0.66 -44.39 61.83
C ARG A 589 2.07 -44.92 62.13
N LEU A 590 2.33 -45.40 63.35
CA LEU A 590 3.58 -46.09 63.70
C LEU A 590 3.69 -47.45 63.01
N ALA A 591 2.60 -48.22 62.93
CA ALA A 591 2.56 -49.48 62.18
C ALA A 591 2.86 -49.29 60.67
N LYS A 592 2.34 -48.21 60.06
CA LYS A 592 2.56 -47.92 58.63
C LYS A 592 4.00 -47.46 58.31
N ARG A 593 4.68 -46.80 59.26
CA ARG A 593 6.12 -46.47 59.15
C ARG A 593 7.00 -47.72 59.36
N GLY A 594 6.64 -48.60 60.31
CA GLY A 594 7.29 -49.89 60.50
C GLY A 594 7.19 -50.81 59.27
N ALA A 595 6.01 -50.88 58.64
CA ALA A 595 5.79 -51.67 57.42
C ALA A 595 6.59 -51.15 56.22
N ARG A 596 6.78 -49.82 56.10
CA ARG A 596 7.64 -49.24 55.04
C ARG A 596 9.13 -49.48 55.28
N ALA A 597 9.58 -49.48 56.55
CA ALA A 597 10.96 -49.84 56.90
C ALA A 597 11.26 -51.33 56.68
N ALA A 598 10.30 -52.21 57.02
CA ALA A 598 10.38 -53.65 56.73
C ALA A 598 10.36 -53.95 55.23
N LYS A 599 9.55 -53.23 54.44
CA LYS A 599 9.53 -53.36 52.97
C LYS A 599 10.83 -52.92 52.31
N ARG A 600 11.54 -51.91 52.86
CA ARG A 600 12.88 -51.51 52.37
C ARG A 600 13.93 -52.58 52.71
N ARG A 601 13.94 -53.11 53.93
CA ARG A 601 14.85 -54.21 54.32
C ARG A 601 14.61 -55.51 53.55
N ALA A 602 13.36 -55.84 53.22
CA ALA A 602 13.05 -56.99 52.38
C ALA A 602 13.51 -56.81 50.92
N LYS A 603 13.53 -55.57 50.42
CA LYS A 603 14.01 -55.25 49.07
C LYS A 603 15.53 -55.32 48.97
N ASP A 604 16.25 -54.98 50.03
CA ASP A 604 17.72 -55.08 50.10
C ASP A 604 18.20 -56.54 50.27
N VAL A 605 17.38 -57.42 50.85
CA VAL A 605 17.68 -58.87 50.99
C VAL A 605 17.33 -59.69 49.74
N LEU A 606 16.43 -59.18 48.88
CA LEU A 606 16.00 -59.83 47.63
C LEU A 606 16.74 -59.33 46.38
N ALA A 607 17.73 -58.45 46.52
CA ALA A 607 18.57 -58.05 45.40
C ALA A 607 19.56 -59.19 45.06
N PRO A 608 19.52 -59.76 43.84
CA PRO A 608 20.42 -60.85 43.47
C PRO A 608 21.87 -60.38 43.42
N ARG A 609 22.75 -61.13 44.10
CA ARG A 609 24.21 -61.05 43.93
C ARG A 609 24.56 -61.58 42.53
N HIS A 610 24.92 -60.68 41.61
CA HIS A 610 25.95 -60.97 40.60
C HIS A 610 27.29 -60.59 41.29
N GLY A 611 28.22 -61.51 41.59
CA GLY A 611 28.84 -62.47 40.68
C GLY A 611 29.83 -61.68 39.82
N GLU A 612 30.97 -61.28 40.38
CA GLU A 612 32.30 -61.96 40.32
C GLU A 612 33.16 -61.26 39.23
N GLU A 613 34.37 -60.82 39.60
CA GLU A 613 35.64 -61.35 39.05
C GLU A 613 35.69 -61.25 37.51
N GLU A 614 36.59 -60.52 36.86
CA GLU A 614 38.04 -60.48 37.06
C GLU A 614 38.66 -59.36 36.21
N GLN A 615 39.89 -59.00 36.57
CA GLN A 615 40.74 -57.99 35.94
C GLN A 615 41.34 -58.47 34.60
N ARG A 616 41.83 -57.50 33.80
CA ARG A 616 42.76 -57.62 32.65
C ARG A 616 42.18 -57.94 31.28
#